data_AF-W7Y0T0-F1
#
_entry.id   AF-W7Y0T0-F1
#
_cell.length_a   1.000
_cell.length_b   1.000
_cell.length_c   1.000
_cell.angle_alpha   90.00
_cell.angle_beta   90.00
_cell.angle_gamma   90.00
#
_symmetry.space_group_name_H-M   'P 1'
#
loop_
_entity.id
_entity.type
_entity.pdbx_description
1 polymer ?
#
loop_
_entity_poly.entity_id
_entity_poly.type
_entity_poly.pdbx_seq_one_letter_code
_entity_poly.pdbx_strand_id
1 'polypeptide(L)'
;MTELYTKAFRDIMQVNYDTTSMRSNRVEELMNFAKGAHFKRIGIAHCITFGYEAELLEKYFSKCFDVYTVDCKYGRLQKKDLLGGSGSRILCNPAGQAHFLNQRNTDLNISMGLCVGHDMIFSKASNAFVSNLFDKDFTNNNHPDQAITEIQMKMGL
;
A
#
# COMPACT_ATOMS: atom_id res chain seq x y z
N MET A 1 20.52 -11.43 16.82
CA MET A 1 19.75 -10.79 15.75
C MET A 1 18.76 -11.70 15.02
N THR A 2 19.07 -12.99 14.79
CA THR A 2 18.17 -13.90 14.02
C THR A 2 16.93 -14.33 14.81
N GLU A 3 16.94 -14.21 16.13
CA GLU A 3 15.83 -14.44 17.05
C GLU A 3 14.63 -13.50 16.83
N LEU A 4 14.82 -12.38 16.15
CA LEU A 4 13.74 -11.45 15.76
C LEU A 4 12.88 -12.01 14.62
N TYR A 5 13.38 -13.02 13.89
CA TYR A 5 12.69 -13.61 12.74
C TYR A 5 11.84 -14.81 13.14
N THR A 6 10.53 -14.58 13.22
CA THR A 6 9.53 -15.64 13.27
C THR A 6 9.61 -16.53 12.03
N LYS A 7 9.01 -17.73 12.08
CA LYS A 7 8.93 -18.61 10.90
C LYS A 7 8.28 -17.88 9.71
N ALA A 8 7.16 -17.18 9.94
CA ALA A 8 6.48 -16.44 8.90
C ALA A 8 7.37 -15.38 8.23
N PHE A 9 8.20 -14.67 9.01
CA PHE A 9 9.14 -13.70 8.44
C PHE A 9 10.25 -14.37 7.62
N ARG A 10 10.72 -15.55 8.03
CA ARG A 10 11.70 -16.32 7.25
C ARG A 10 11.11 -16.80 5.93
N ASP A 11 9.86 -17.27 5.96
CA ASP A 11 9.15 -17.71 4.76
C ASP A 11 9.01 -16.55 3.76
N ILE A 12 8.64 -15.36 4.25
CA ILE A 12 8.57 -14.12 3.44
C ILE A 12 9.94 -13.73 2.87
N MET A 13 11.00 -13.75 3.68
CA MET A 13 12.36 -13.44 3.21
C MET A 13 12.86 -14.43 2.16
N GLN A 14 12.55 -15.72 2.33
CA GLN A 14 12.92 -16.76 1.37
C GLN A 14 12.22 -16.53 0.03
N VAL A 15 10.91 -16.27 0.03
CA VAL A 15 10.17 -15.95 -1.20
C VAL A 15 10.75 -14.70 -1.87
N ASN A 16 11.08 -13.66 -1.09
CA ASN A 16 11.69 -12.45 -1.65
C ASN A 16 13.01 -12.77 -2.37
N TYR A 17 13.89 -13.52 -1.72
CA TYR A 17 15.17 -13.94 -2.27
C TYR A 17 15.01 -14.76 -3.56
N ASP A 18 14.04 -15.67 -3.59
CA ASP A 18 13.85 -16.59 -4.72
C ASP A 18 13.14 -15.96 -5.93
N THR A 19 12.35 -14.90 -5.73
CA THR A 19 11.41 -14.41 -6.75
C THR A 19 11.55 -12.95 -7.15
N THR A 20 12.35 -12.16 -6.45
CA THR A 20 12.59 -10.75 -6.80
C THR A 20 14.00 -10.54 -7.36
N SER A 21 14.20 -9.47 -8.14
CA SER A 21 15.49 -9.21 -8.77
C SER A 21 15.69 -7.73 -9.04
N MET A 22 16.95 -7.29 -9.07
CA MET A 22 17.33 -5.91 -9.43
C MET A 22 17.06 -5.55 -10.89
N ARG A 23 16.48 -6.46 -11.69
CA ARG A 23 16.08 -6.22 -13.08
C ARG A 23 14.57 -6.00 -13.23
N SER A 24 13.80 -6.19 -12.16
CA SER A 24 12.35 -6.03 -12.15
C SER A 24 11.97 -4.67 -11.57
N ASN A 25 10.92 -4.06 -12.12
CA ASN A 25 10.33 -2.89 -11.47
C ASN A 25 9.44 -3.31 -10.29
N ARG A 26 9.05 -2.35 -9.45
CA ARG A 26 8.29 -2.61 -8.21
C ARG A 26 6.97 -3.38 -8.42
N VAL A 27 6.27 -3.16 -9.52
CA VAL A 27 5.01 -3.86 -9.83
C VAL A 27 5.29 -5.31 -10.23
N GLU A 28 6.33 -5.55 -11.02
CA GLU A 28 6.79 -6.89 -11.40
C GLU A 28 7.26 -7.68 -10.18
N GLU A 29 8.00 -7.05 -9.27
CA GLU A 29 8.41 -7.67 -8.01
C GLU A 29 7.20 -8.10 -7.16
N LEU A 30 6.19 -7.24 -7.02
CA LEU A 30 4.95 -7.58 -6.30
C LEU A 30 4.24 -8.78 -6.93
N MET A 31 4.15 -8.82 -8.26
CA MET A 31 3.55 -9.94 -9.00
C MET A 31 4.32 -11.25 -8.79
N ASN A 32 5.64 -11.22 -8.93
CA ASN A 32 6.49 -12.41 -8.78
C ASN A 32 6.50 -12.90 -7.34
N PHE A 33 6.63 -11.97 -6.39
CA PHE A 33 6.59 -12.26 -4.96
C PHE A 33 5.27 -12.92 -4.55
N ALA A 34 4.13 -12.34 -4.94
CA ALA A 34 2.82 -12.88 -4.60
C ALA A 34 2.60 -14.29 -5.19
N LYS A 35 3.11 -14.56 -6.40
CA LYS A 35 3.09 -15.90 -7.01
C LYS A 35 3.95 -16.88 -6.23
N GLY A 36 5.18 -16.48 -5.88
CA GLY A 36 6.11 -17.30 -5.10
C GLY A 36 5.62 -17.62 -3.70
N ALA A 37 4.90 -16.67 -3.08
CA ALA A 37 4.27 -16.84 -1.77
C ALA A 37 2.98 -17.68 -1.84
N HIS A 38 2.54 -18.06 -3.05
CA HIS A 38 1.27 -18.75 -3.29
C HIS A 38 0.06 -18.02 -2.71
N PHE A 39 0.13 -16.68 -2.67
CA PHE A 39 -1.00 -15.85 -2.28
C PHE A 39 -2.13 -16.00 -3.28
N LYS A 40 -3.36 -15.89 -2.79
CA LYS A 40 -4.58 -16.03 -3.57
C LYS A 40 -5.32 -14.71 -3.67
N ARG A 41 -5.27 -13.89 -2.61
CA ARG A 41 -6.07 -12.67 -2.49
C ARG A 41 -5.17 -11.46 -2.30
N ILE A 42 -5.31 -10.50 -3.20
CA ILE A 42 -4.52 -9.25 -3.19
C ILE A 42 -5.46 -8.08 -2.94
N GLY A 43 -5.15 -7.28 -1.92
CA GLY A 43 -5.82 -6.01 -1.69
C GLY A 43 -5.05 -4.85 -2.32
N ILE A 44 -5.75 -3.85 -2.84
CA ILE A 44 -5.17 -2.58 -3.27
C ILE A 44 -5.89 -1.45 -2.54
N ALA A 45 -5.22 -0.87 -1.55
CA ALA A 45 -5.69 0.32 -0.85
C ALA A 45 -5.04 1.56 -1.48
N HIS A 46 -5.87 2.47 -2.00
CA HIS A 46 -5.36 3.61 -2.77
C HIS A 46 -6.00 4.94 -2.38
N CYS A 47 -5.31 6.04 -2.68
CA CYS A 47 -5.97 7.35 -2.66
C CYS A 47 -6.94 7.47 -3.84
N ILE A 48 -8.06 8.17 -3.62
CA ILE A 48 -9.08 8.43 -4.65
C ILE A 48 -8.54 9.10 -5.91
N THR A 49 -7.41 9.81 -5.83
CA THR A 49 -6.78 10.45 -7.02
C THR A 49 -6.05 9.47 -7.92
N PHE A 50 -5.77 8.24 -7.46
CA PHE A 50 -5.10 7.19 -8.22
C PHE A 50 -6.07 6.07 -8.63
N GLY A 51 -7.33 6.43 -8.89
CA GLY A 51 -8.37 5.45 -9.23
C GLY A 51 -8.11 4.75 -10.56
N TYR A 52 -7.57 5.46 -11.55
CA TYR A 52 -7.23 4.88 -12.85
C TYR A 52 -6.09 3.86 -12.74
N GLU A 53 -5.02 4.21 -12.02
CA GLU A 53 -3.89 3.33 -11.76
C GLU A 53 -4.33 2.10 -10.96
N ALA A 54 -5.23 2.28 -9.99
CA ALA A 54 -5.78 1.18 -9.21
C ALA A 54 -6.57 0.20 -10.10
N GLU A 55 -7.39 0.70 -11.03
CA GLU A 55 -8.14 -0.13 -11.98
C GLU A 55 -7.20 -0.89 -12.94
N LEU A 56 -6.13 -0.24 -13.40
CA LEU A 56 -5.11 -0.90 -14.23
C LEU A 56 -4.40 -2.02 -13.47
N LEU A 57 -3.98 -1.76 -12.23
CA LEU A 57 -3.34 -2.78 -11.40
C LEU A 57 -4.31 -3.90 -11.05
N GLU A 58 -5.58 -3.59 -10.75
CA GLU A 58 -6.62 -4.60 -10.52
C GLU A 58 -6.70 -5.57 -11.69
N LYS A 59 -6.83 -5.07 -12.92
CA LYS A 59 -6.85 -5.90 -14.15
C LYS A 59 -5.56 -6.69 -14.33
N TYR A 60 -4.42 -6.10 -14.00
CA TYR A 60 -3.11 -6.74 -14.15
C TYR A 60 -2.94 -7.93 -13.17
N PHE A 61 -3.24 -7.72 -11.89
CA PHE A 61 -3.15 -8.74 -10.84
C PHE A 61 -4.27 -9.79 -10.94
N SER A 62 -5.46 -9.43 -11.43
CA SER A 62 -6.60 -10.37 -11.56
C SER A 62 -6.35 -11.52 -12.53
N LYS A 63 -5.29 -11.47 -13.33
CA LYS A 63 -4.85 -12.59 -14.16
C LYS A 63 -4.36 -13.79 -13.35
N CYS A 64 -4.02 -13.59 -12.08
CA CYS A 64 -3.41 -14.61 -11.23
C CYS A 64 -4.02 -14.71 -9.83
N PHE A 65 -4.75 -13.67 -9.38
CA PHE A 65 -5.24 -13.55 -8.00
C PHE A 65 -6.69 -13.06 -7.96
N ASP A 66 -7.38 -13.31 -6.85
CA ASP A 66 -8.60 -12.60 -6.48
C ASP A 66 -8.23 -11.21 -5.96
N VAL A 67 -8.52 -10.16 -6.73
CA VAL A 67 -8.13 -8.79 -6.39
C VAL A 67 -9.30 -8.01 -5.79
N TYR A 68 -9.02 -7.25 -4.74
CA TYR A 68 -9.99 -6.36 -4.11
C TYR A 68 -9.41 -4.96 -3.97
N THR A 69 -10.13 -3.96 -4.50
CA THR A 69 -9.69 -2.56 -4.47
C THR A 69 -10.55 -1.72 -3.51
N VAL A 70 -9.93 -0.72 -2.88
CA VAL A 70 -10.63 0.22 -2.00
C VAL A 70 -9.97 1.59 -1.97
N ASP A 71 -10.75 2.63 -2.25
CA ASP A 71 -10.27 4.02 -2.21
C ASP A 71 -10.32 4.63 -0.79
N CYS A 72 -9.56 5.70 -0.59
CA CYS A 72 -9.41 6.32 0.72
C CYS A 72 -10.68 6.96 1.29
N LYS A 73 -11.75 7.15 0.50
CA LYS A 73 -13.04 7.68 0.96
C LYS A 73 -14.03 6.58 1.33
N TYR A 74 -13.57 5.34 1.46
CA TYR A 74 -14.39 4.21 1.91
C TYR A 74 -15.20 4.51 3.18
N GLY A 75 -16.48 4.16 3.13
CA GLY A 75 -17.44 4.42 4.20
C GLY A 75 -17.87 5.90 4.34
N ARG A 76 -17.31 6.82 3.53
CA ARG A 76 -17.64 8.26 3.51
C ARG A 76 -17.62 8.90 4.90
N LEU A 77 -16.62 8.55 5.71
CA LEU A 77 -16.45 8.99 7.09
C LEU A 77 -16.42 10.52 7.19
N GLN A 78 -17.35 11.12 7.93
CA GLN A 78 -17.41 12.57 8.07
C GLN A 78 -16.46 13.03 9.18
N LYS A 79 -15.90 14.24 9.02
CA LYS A 79 -15.02 14.85 10.02
C LYS A 79 -15.67 14.89 11.40
N LYS A 80 -16.94 15.31 11.48
CA LYS A 80 -17.67 15.43 12.75
C LYS A 80 -17.74 14.10 13.53
N ASP A 81 -17.78 12.97 12.81
CA ASP A 81 -17.95 11.64 13.42
C ASP A 81 -16.62 11.09 13.98
N LEU A 82 -15.49 11.51 13.41
CA LEU A 82 -14.16 11.03 13.81
C LEU A 82 -13.40 12.04 14.70
N LEU A 83 -13.41 13.32 14.31
CA LEU A 83 -12.58 14.38 14.91
C LEU A 83 -13.43 15.47 15.58
N GLY A 84 -14.76 15.32 15.61
CA GLY A 84 -15.68 16.32 16.14
C GLY A 84 -15.77 17.61 15.30
N GLY A 85 -16.44 18.61 15.88
CA GLY A 85 -16.69 19.91 15.26
C GLY A 85 -17.89 19.93 14.30
N SER A 86 -18.07 21.05 13.61
CA SER A 86 -19.13 21.25 12.62
C SER A 86 -18.66 20.93 11.19
N GLY A 87 -19.59 20.50 10.34
CA GLY A 87 -19.37 20.25 8.91
C GLY A 87 -19.43 18.77 8.49
N SER A 88 -19.73 18.55 7.21
CA SER A 88 -19.94 17.22 6.58
C SER A 88 -18.78 16.80 5.67
N ARG A 89 -17.59 17.41 5.84
CA ARG A 89 -16.42 17.07 5.02
C ARG A 89 -16.06 15.60 5.18
N ILE A 90 -15.96 14.89 4.05
CA ILE A 90 -15.56 13.49 4.01
C ILE A 90 -14.03 13.39 4.16
N LEU A 91 -13.59 12.72 5.21
CA LEU A 91 -12.18 12.44 5.48
C LEU A 91 -11.70 11.20 4.73
N CYS A 92 -10.39 11.01 4.70
CA CYS A 92 -9.84 9.71 4.33
C CYS A 92 -10.04 8.74 5.50
N ASN A 93 -10.28 7.47 5.19
CA ASN A 93 -10.57 6.43 6.17
C ASN A 93 -9.61 5.24 6.00
N PRO A 94 -8.31 5.39 6.32
CA PRO A 94 -7.33 4.32 6.15
C PRO A 94 -7.62 3.09 7.02
N ALA A 95 -8.17 3.28 8.22
CA ALA A 95 -8.64 2.17 9.06
C ALA A 95 -9.81 1.43 8.41
N GLY A 96 -10.72 2.15 7.75
CA GLY A 96 -11.80 1.56 6.96
C GLY A 96 -11.30 0.78 5.73
N GLN A 97 -10.26 1.26 5.04
CA GLN A 97 -9.61 0.53 3.95
C GLN A 97 -9.03 -0.80 4.46
N ALA A 98 -8.29 -0.78 5.57
CA ALA A 98 -7.77 -1.99 6.19
C ALA A 98 -8.89 -2.94 6.62
N HIS A 99 -9.94 -2.42 7.26
CA HIS A 99 -11.10 -3.21 7.67
C HIS A 99 -11.78 -3.92 6.48
N PHE A 100 -12.01 -3.19 5.38
CA PHE A 100 -12.59 -3.74 4.16
C PHE A 100 -11.77 -4.91 3.60
N LEU A 101 -10.45 -4.78 3.55
CA LEU A 101 -9.55 -5.81 3.04
C LEU A 101 -9.40 -6.99 4.02
N ASN A 102 -9.37 -6.71 5.32
CA ASN A 102 -9.39 -7.74 6.37
C ASN A 102 -10.64 -8.63 6.25
N GLN A 103 -11.82 -8.05 5.98
CA GLN A 103 -13.05 -8.82 5.75
C GLN A 103 -12.97 -9.75 4.52
N ARG A 104 -12.09 -9.44 3.57
CA ARG A 104 -11.83 -10.28 2.39
C ARG A 104 -10.73 -11.31 2.62
N ASN A 105 -10.06 -11.25 3.78
CA ASN A 105 -8.92 -12.10 4.13
C ASN A 105 -7.87 -12.07 3.01
N THR A 106 -7.44 -10.87 2.62
CA THR A 106 -6.33 -10.72 1.68
C THR A 106 -5.03 -11.27 2.30
N ASP A 107 -4.15 -11.81 1.47
CA ASP A 107 -2.86 -12.35 1.90
C ASP A 107 -1.79 -11.24 1.88
N LEU A 108 -1.89 -10.35 0.89
CA LEU A 108 -1.04 -9.18 0.69
C LEU A 108 -1.89 -7.98 0.31
N ASN A 109 -1.59 -6.84 0.92
CA ASN A 109 -2.16 -5.56 0.58
C ASN A 109 -1.11 -4.62 -0.02
N ILE A 110 -1.40 -4.07 -1.19
CA ILE A 110 -0.63 -3.02 -1.84
C ILE A 110 -1.17 -1.67 -1.34
N SER A 111 -0.31 -0.89 -0.67
CA SER A 111 -0.56 0.51 -0.34
C SER A 111 -0.11 1.39 -1.50
N MET A 112 -1.00 2.22 -2.05
CA MET A 112 -0.72 3.04 -3.23
C MET A 112 -1.17 4.49 -3.07
N GLY A 113 -0.22 5.40 -3.00
CA GLY A 113 -0.46 6.84 -2.95
C GLY A 113 -1.24 7.28 -1.72
N LEU A 114 -1.09 6.59 -0.59
CA LEU A 114 -1.65 7.05 0.67
C LEU A 114 -0.83 8.25 1.19
N CYS A 115 -1.49 9.18 1.87
CA CYS A 115 -0.82 10.33 2.48
C CYS A 115 -0.11 9.91 3.77
N VAL A 116 0.89 10.69 4.18
CA VAL A 116 1.57 10.54 5.47
C VAL A 116 0.55 10.42 6.61
N GLY A 117 0.72 9.38 7.42
CA GLY A 117 -0.16 9.05 8.54
C GLY A 117 -1.34 8.18 8.15
N HIS A 118 -1.85 8.27 6.92
CA HIS A 118 -2.87 7.35 6.41
C HIS A 118 -2.27 5.99 6.05
N ASP A 119 -1.10 6.00 5.41
CA ASP A 119 -0.27 4.82 5.15
C ASP A 119 0.06 4.06 6.46
N MET A 120 0.45 4.79 7.50
CA MET A 120 0.81 4.25 8.81
C MET A 120 -0.39 3.56 9.48
N ILE A 121 -1.55 4.23 9.49
CA ILE A 121 -2.78 3.66 10.06
C ILE A 121 -3.20 2.42 9.28
N PHE A 122 -3.18 2.50 7.93
CA PHE A 122 -3.54 1.37 7.08
C PHE A 122 -2.63 0.17 7.34
N SER A 123 -1.31 0.38 7.32
CA SER A 123 -0.32 -0.68 7.53
C SER A 123 -0.46 -1.32 8.91
N LYS A 124 -0.67 -0.51 9.96
CA LYS A 124 -0.84 -1.00 11.34
C LYS A 124 -2.16 -1.74 11.56
N ALA A 125 -3.23 -1.37 10.84
CA ALA A 125 -4.56 -1.98 10.98
C ALA A 125 -4.78 -3.19 10.05
N SER A 126 -3.91 -3.39 9.06
CA SER A 126 -3.97 -4.53 8.15
C SER A 126 -3.60 -5.83 8.88
N ASN A 127 -4.42 -6.87 8.71
CA ASN A 127 -4.08 -8.22 9.16
C ASN A 127 -3.13 -8.92 8.18
N ALA A 128 -3.21 -8.56 6.90
CA ALA A 128 -2.34 -9.06 5.84
C ALA A 128 -0.98 -8.33 5.86
N PHE A 129 0.03 -8.90 5.20
CA PHE A 129 1.26 -8.16 4.91
C PHE A 129 0.93 -6.93 4.06
N VAL A 130 1.64 -5.83 4.31
CA VAL A 130 1.50 -4.60 3.53
C VAL A 130 2.80 -4.31 2.80
N SER A 131 2.69 -4.09 1.50
CA SER A 131 3.80 -3.62 0.68
C SER A 131 3.43 -2.26 0.09
N ASN A 132 4.28 -1.26 0.34
CA ASN A 132 4.08 0.06 -0.24
C ASN A 132 4.56 0.08 -1.69
N LEU A 133 3.72 0.59 -2.59
CA LEU A 133 4.08 0.81 -3.99
C LEU A 133 4.70 2.20 -4.18
N PHE A 134 4.03 3.24 -3.68
CA PHE A 134 4.56 4.60 -3.53
C PHE A 134 3.67 5.39 -2.57
N ASP A 135 4.24 6.44 -1.95
CA ASP A 135 3.49 7.42 -1.18
C ASP A 135 3.14 8.63 -2.05
N LYS A 136 2.07 9.33 -1.68
CA LYS A 136 1.61 10.47 -2.46
C LYS A 136 2.53 11.67 -2.29
N ASP A 137 3.11 12.12 -3.39
CA ASP A 137 3.86 13.36 -3.49
C ASP A 137 3.33 14.18 -4.68
N PHE A 138 2.58 15.23 -4.36
CA PHE A 138 2.02 16.12 -5.38
C PHE A 138 3.05 17.04 -6.03
N THR A 139 4.15 17.37 -5.34
CA THR A 139 5.13 18.34 -5.82
C THR A 139 6.16 17.69 -6.73
N ASN A 140 6.47 16.42 -6.48
CA ASN A 140 7.53 15.69 -7.19
C ASN A 140 7.00 14.49 -8.01
N ASN A 141 5.72 14.50 -8.41
CA ASN A 141 5.10 13.43 -9.20
C ASN A 141 5.26 12.03 -8.58
N ASN A 142 5.19 11.91 -7.25
CA ASN A 142 5.44 10.67 -6.49
C ASN A 142 6.90 10.16 -6.54
N HIS A 143 7.87 11.03 -6.85
CA HIS A 143 9.31 10.75 -6.82
C HIS A 143 10.01 11.49 -5.67
N PRO A 144 9.96 10.95 -4.43
CA PRO A 144 10.51 11.63 -3.25
C PRO A 144 12.03 11.84 -3.29
N ASP A 145 12.75 11.09 -4.13
CA ASP A 145 14.18 11.26 -4.39
C ASP A 145 14.53 12.66 -4.96
N GLN A 146 13.59 13.30 -5.66
CA GLN A 146 13.75 14.67 -6.12
C GLN A 146 13.83 15.64 -4.94
N ALA A 147 12.94 15.49 -3.94
CA ALA A 147 12.97 16.31 -2.73
C ALA A 147 14.26 16.09 -1.92
N ILE A 148 14.77 14.86 -1.86
CA ILE A 148 16.05 14.55 -1.21
C ILE A 148 17.21 15.25 -1.94
N THR A 149 17.20 15.23 -3.27
CA THR A 149 18.20 15.92 -4.10
C THR A 149 18.19 17.43 -3.84
N GLU A 150 17.00 18.04 -3.73
CA GLU A 150 16.88 19.45 -3.37
C GLU A 150 17.43 19.76 -1.97
N ILE A 151 17.21 18.87 -1.00
CA ILE A 151 17.77 19.01 0.35
C ILE A 151 19.29 18.94 0.29
N GLN A 152 19.85 17.98 -0.46
CA GLN A 152 21.30 17.84 -0.65
C GLN A 152 21.90 19.15 -1.20
N MET A 153 21.31 19.71 -2.25
CA MET A 153 21.73 20.99 -2.83
C MET A 153 21.66 22.14 -1.83
N LYS A 154 20.58 22.22 -1.03
CA LYS A 154 20.41 23.25 0.01
C LYS A 154 21.42 23.11 1.16
N MET A 155 21.89 21.89 1.41
CA MET A 155 22.91 21.59 2.43
C MET A 155 24.35 21.74 1.93
N GLY A 156 24.56 21.93 0.62
CA GLY A 156 25.89 22.03 0.02
C GLY A 156 26.66 20.70 0.03
N LEU A 157 25.95 19.58 -0.03
CA LEU A 157 26.49 18.21 -0.09
C LEU A 157 26.58 17.68 -1.52
#